data_AF-A0A1I2PKD2-F1
#
_entry.id   AF-A0A1I2PKD2-F1
#
_cell.length_a   1.000
_cell.length_b   1.000
_cell.length_c   1.000
_cell.angle_alpha   90.00
_cell.angle_beta   90.00
_cell.angle_gamma   90.00
#
_symmetry.space_group_name_H-M   'P 1'
#
loop_
_entity.id
_entity.type
_entity.pdbx_description
1 polymer ?
#
loop_
_entity_poly.entity_id
_entity_poly.type
_entity_poly.pdbx_seq_one_letter_code
_entity_poly.pdbx_strand_id
1 'polypeptide(L)' 'MNGHSEIALYVDTFDEVDAAFKNAIENGATPVFEPELEPWGQRTCYIADPEGNLIEIGSWNKPFEEKDEGR' A
#
# COMPACT_ATOMS: atom_id res chain seq x y z
N MET A 1 14.12 6.06 9.60
CA MET A 1 12.87 6.69 9.13
C MET A 1 12.73 8.03 9.81
N ASN A 2 13.00 9.14 9.12
CA ASN A 2 12.75 10.49 9.65
C ASN A 2 11.39 10.95 9.10
N GLY A 3 10.31 10.29 9.56
CA GLY A 3 8.98 10.43 8.99
C GLY A 3 8.39 11.83 9.23
N HIS A 4 8.42 12.68 8.20
CA HIS A 4 7.68 13.95 8.20
C HIS A 4 6.29 13.80 7.59
N SER A 5 6.10 12.85 6.66
CA SER A 5 4.83 12.58 5.98
C SER A 5 4.72 11.10 5.60
N GLU A 6 3.49 10.60 5.57
CA GLU A 6 3.11 9.30 5.05
C GLU A 6 2.16 9.52 3.86
N ILE A 7 2.29 8.69 2.82
CA ILE A 7 1.36 8.66 1.69
C ILE A 7 0.66 7.31 1.67
N ALA A 8 -0.67 7.31 1.61
CA ALA A 8 -1.46 6.10 1.40
C ALA A 8 -1.95 6.04 -0.05
N LEU A 9 -1.63 4.96 -0.74
CA LEU A 9 -2.06 4.66 -2.10
C LEU A 9 -3.09 3.54 -2.08
N TYR A 10 -4.16 3.72 -2.86
CA TYR A 10 -5.21 2.72 -2.99
C TYR A 10 -5.08 1.95 -4.30
N VAL A 11 -5.33 0.64 -4.22
CA VAL A 11 -5.50 -0.23 -5.39
C VAL A 11 -6.78 -1.05 -5.24
N ASP A 12 -7.37 -1.46 -6.36
CA ASP A 12 -8.72 -1.99 -6.37
C ASP A 12 -8.78 -3.40 -5.79
N THR A 13 -7.76 -4.22 -6.05
CA THR A 13 -7.72 -5.64 -5.66
C THR A 13 -6.59 -5.97 -4.71
N PHE A 14 -6.73 -7.10 -4.02
CA PHE A 14 -5.66 -7.65 -3.17
C PHE A 14 -4.41 -8.02 -3.96
N ASP A 15 -4.57 -8.61 -5.14
CA ASP A 15 -3.45 -9.00 -6.00
C ASP A 15 -2.63 -7.78 -6.47
N GLU A 16 -3.27 -6.63 -6.65
CA GLU A 16 -2.58 -5.39 -6.98
C GLU A 16 -1.73 -4.85 -5.83
N VAL A 17 -2.09 -5.12 -4.56
CA VAL A 17 -1.23 -4.78 -3.41
C VAL A 17 0.07 -5.57 -3.50
N ASP A 18 -0.03 -6.88 -3.75
CA ASP A 18 1.13 -7.76 -3.90
C ASP A 18 2.00 -7.37 -5.10
N ALA A 19 1.36 -7.08 -6.24
CA ALA A 19 2.05 -6.68 -7.45
C ALA A 19 2.77 -5.33 -7.28
N ALA A 20 2.11 -4.34 -6.67
CA ALA A 20 2.68 -3.02 -6.43
C ALA A 20 3.83 -3.08 -5.42
N PHE A 21 3.68 -3.85 -4.33
CA PHE A 21 4.74 -4.08 -3.36
C PHE A 21 5.98 -4.67 -4.04
N LYS A 22 5.81 -5.78 -4.77
CA LYS A 22 6.92 -6.43 -5.48
C LYS A 22 7.59 -5.47 -6.47
N ASN A 23 6.80 -4.76 -7.26
CA ASN A 23 7.32 -3.80 -8.23
C ASN A 23 8.13 -2.69 -7.56
N ALA A 24 7.66 -2.16 -6.42
CA ALA A 24 8.38 -1.14 -5.69
C ALA A 24 9.74 -1.63 -5.16
N ILE A 25 9.78 -2.85 -4.60
CA ILE A 25 11.04 -3.45 -4.12
C ILE A 25 12.02 -3.67 -5.28
N GLU A 26 11.54 -4.18 -6.42
CA GLU A 26 12.36 -4.36 -7.63
C GLU A 26 12.95 -3.03 -8.16
N ASN A 27 12.30 -1.90 -7.85
CA ASN A 27 12.74 -0.56 -8.24
C ASN A 27 13.48 0.21 -7.11
N GLY A 28 13.86 -0.47 -6.03
CA GLY A 28 14.73 0.09 -4.99
C GLY A 28 14.01 0.66 -3.76
N ALA A 29 12.70 0.45 -3.62
CA ALA A 29 12.04 0.68 -2.35
C ALA A 29 12.51 -0.36 -1.31
N THR A 30 12.49 0.03 -0.04
CA THR A 30 12.80 -0.84 1.10
C THR A 30 11.49 -1.39 1.68
N PRO A 31 11.36 -2.71 1.88
CA PRO A 31 10.18 -3.28 2.52
C PRO A 31 10.16 -2.90 4.00
N VAL A 32 9.03 -2.38 4.48
CA VAL A 32 8.81 -2.03 5.90
C VAL A 32 7.82 -3.02 6.54
N PHE A 33 6.77 -3.37 5.81
CA PHE A 33 5.77 -4.38 6.19
C PHE A 33 5.29 -5.08 4.92
N GLU A 34 5.41 -6.41 4.89
CA GLU A 34 4.98 -7.20 3.73
C GLU A 34 3.44 -7.21 3.60
N PRO A 35 2.89 -7.49 2.41
CA PRO A 35 1.44 -7.53 2.20
C PRO A 35 0.72 -8.54 3.11
N GLU A 36 -0.11 -8.05 4.03
CA GLU A 36 -0.91 -8.85 4.95
C GLU A 36 -2.40 -8.54 4.80
N LEU A 37 -3.26 -9.55 5.01
CA LEU A 37 -4.71 -9.37 5.10
C LEU A 37 -5.07 -9.14 6.57
N GLU A 38 -5.45 -7.92 6.90
CA GLU A 38 -5.75 -7.53 8.26
C GLU A 38 -7.12 -8.08 8.73
N PRO A 39 -7.34 -8.23 10.05
CA PRO A 39 -8.59 -8.75 10.60
C PRO A 39 -9.84 -7.94 10.25
N TRP A 40 -9.67 -6.65 9.90
CA TRP A 40 -10.75 -5.78 9.45
C TRP A 40 -11.06 -5.91 7.95
N GLY A 41 -10.29 -6.69 7.19
CA GLY A 41 -10.57 -7.02 5.79
C GLY A 41 -9.84 -6.14 4.75
N GLN A 42 -8.86 -5.35 5.17
CA GLN A 42 -7.97 -4.62 4.26
C GLN A 42 -6.73 -5.46 3.98
N ARG A 43 -6.29 -5.54 2.73
CA ARG A 43 -4.93 -6.00 2.41
C ARG A 43 -4.03 -4.78 2.31
N THR A 44 -2.95 -4.73 3.09
CA THR A 44 -2.06 -3.57 3.11
C THR A 44 -0.60 -3.96 3.25
N CYS A 45 0.29 -3.09 2.79
CA CYS A 45 1.73 -3.21 2.92
C CYS A 45 2.37 -1.84 3.14
N TYR A 46 3.59 -1.81 3.68
CA TYR A 46 4.36 -0.59 3.84
C TYR A 46 5.73 -0.72 3.18
N ILE A 47 6.10 0.32 2.43
CA ILE A 47 7.42 0.48 1.83
C ILE A 47 8.01 1.84 2.20
N ALA A 48 9.34 1.94 2.17
CA ALA A 48 10.04 3.20 2.20
C ALA A 48 10.73 3.45 0.86
N ASP A 49 10.54 4.62 0.27
CA ASP A 49 11.30 5.00 -0.92
C ASP A 49 12.79 5.25 -0.57
N PRO A 50 13.67 5.46 -1.57
CA PRO A 50 15.10 5.71 -1.32
C PRO A 50 15.39 6.98 -0.49
N GLU A 51 14.45 7.92 -0.42
CA GLU A 51 14.55 9.14 0.39
C GLU A 51 14.08 8.90 1.85
N GLY A 52 13.51 7.73 2.12
CA GLY A 52 13.02 7.31 3.43
C GLY A 52 11.59 7.77 3.73
N ASN A 53 10.81 8.14 2.71
CA ASN A 53 9.39 8.45 2.86
C ASN A 53 8.59 7.15 3.02
N LEU A 54 7.66 7.11 3.98
CA LEU A 54 6.82 5.95 4.21
C LEU A 54 5.59 5.99 3.30
N ILE A 55 5.33 4.88 2.63
CA ILE A 55 4.19 4.72 1.73
C ILE A 55 3.42 3.47 2.16
N GLU A 56 2.12 3.63 2.42
CA GLU A 56 1.16 2.54 2.55
C GLU A 56 0.57 2.24 1.16
N ILE A 57 0.48 0.97 0.78
CA ILE A 57 -0.33 0.54 -0.38
C ILE A 57 -1.38 -0.43 0.14
N GLY A 58 -2.65 -0.09 -0.04
CA GLY A 58 -3.75 -0.84 0.53
C GLY A 58 -4.95 -1.01 -0.39
N SER A 59 -5.69 -2.09 -0.18
CA SER A 59 -6.92 -2.43 -0.90
C SER A 59 -7.99 -2.97 0.04
N TRP A 60 -9.24 -2.69 -0.29
CA TRP A 60 -10.42 -3.33 0.31
C TRP A 60 -11.06 -4.38 -0.61
N ASN A 61 -10.37 -4.74 -1.70
CA ASN A 61 -10.87 -5.58 -2.78
C ASN A 61 -12.17 -5.02 -3.41
N LYS A 62 -12.17 -3.71 -3.66
CA LYS A 62 -13.28 -2.95 -4.26
C LYS A 62 -12.72 -1.89 -5.21
N PRO A 63 -13.36 -1.62 -6.36
CA PRO A 63 -12.99 -0.50 -7.20
C PRO A 63 -12.98 0.83 -6.44
N PHE A 64 -12.05 1.73 -6.78
CA PHE A 64 -11.95 3.06 -6.17
C PHE A 64 -13.28 3.84 -6.21
N GLU A 65 -13.98 3.81 -7.35
CA GLU A 65 -15.28 4.50 -7.50
C GLU A 65 -16.34 4.00 -6.52
N GLU A 66 -16.39 2.68 -6.27
CA GLU A 66 -17.32 2.08 -5.31
C GLU A 66 -16.91 2.33 -3.86
N LYS A 67 -15.60 2.44 -3.59
CA LYS A 67 -15.09 2.69 -2.24
C LYS A 67 -15.36 4.12 -1.76
N ASP A 68 -15.26 5.10 -2.65
CA ASP A 68 -15.50 6.52 -2.32
C ASP A 68 -16.99 6.92 -2.47
N GLU A 69 -17.85 6.00 -2.90
CA GLU A 69 -19.30 6.19 -2.92
C GLU A 69 -19.83 6.41 -1.48
N GLY A 70 -20.10 7.67 -1.13
CA GLY A 70 -20.61 8.07 0.19
C GLY A 70 -19.57 8.60 1.18
N ARG A 71 -18.33 8.86 0.73
CA ARG A 71 -17.32 9.62 1.50
C ARG A 71 -17.48 11.14 1.34
#